data_AF-A0A1V5CIA2-F1
#
_entry.id   AF-A0A1V5CIA2-F1
#
_cell.length_a   1.000
_cell.length_b   1.000
_cell.length_c   1.000
_cell.angle_alpha   90.00
_cell.angle_beta   90.00
_cell.angle_gamma   90.00
#
_symmetry.space_group_name_H-M   'P 1'
#
loop_
_entity.id
_entity.type
_entity.pdbx_description
1 polymer ?
#
loop_
_entity_poly.entity_id
_entity_poly.type
_entity_poly.pdbx_seq_one_letter_code
_entity_poly.pdbx_strand_id
1 'polypeptide(L)'
;MSGFRRGEVLTVKITPYDGETRGTSKVLRTEIKNTAPEVAVEKGTTIEGENLSYQVKAVDPDGDPLLYSLVDAPKGISVDPKTGVITLAGQPQDQGSYSVKVKVTDGQGGESIYPLNIDPVKPTIK
;
A
#
# COMPACT_ATOMS: atom_id res chain seq x y z
N MET A 1 -7.76 14.06 -17.78
CA MET A 1 -8.16 15.03 -16.74
C MET A 1 -7.32 14.69 -15.52
N SER A 2 -6.41 15.57 -15.09
CA SER A 2 -5.63 15.31 -13.87
C SER A 2 -6.56 15.41 -12.67
N GLY A 3 -6.59 14.38 -11.82
CA GLY A 3 -7.25 14.44 -10.52
C GLY A 3 -6.60 15.49 -9.61
N PHE A 4 -7.16 15.66 -8.41
CA PHE A 4 -6.58 16.51 -7.38
C PHE A 4 -5.25 15.92 -6.90
N ARG A 5 -4.27 16.78 -6.61
CA ARG A 5 -2.96 16.39 -6.07
C ARG A 5 -2.76 16.97 -4.68
N ARG A 6 -2.00 16.26 -3.83
CA ARG A 6 -1.53 16.78 -2.55
C ARG A 6 -0.94 18.18 -2.68
N GLY A 7 -1.31 19.05 -1.74
CA GLY A 7 -0.90 20.46 -1.70
C GLY A 7 -1.76 21.39 -2.56
N GLU A 8 -2.65 20.86 -3.41
CA GLU A 8 -3.63 21.70 -4.11
C GLU A 8 -4.70 22.22 -3.13
N VAL A 9 -5.18 23.44 -3.38
CA VAL A 9 -6.24 24.06 -2.56
C VAL A 9 -7.56 24.00 -3.32
N LEU A 10 -8.49 23.21 -2.80
CA LEU A 10 -9.87 23.22 -3.25
C LEU A 10 -10.55 24.48 -2.75
N THR A 11 -11.18 25.21 -3.67
CA THR A 11 -11.94 26.41 -3.36
C THR A 11 -13.39 26.22 -3.77
N VAL A 12 -14.32 26.41 -2.84
CA VAL A 12 -15.77 26.38 -3.09
C VAL A 12 -16.34 27.76 -2.81
N LYS A 13 -16.96 28.38 -3.82
CA LYS A 13 -17.68 29.65 -3.67
C LYS A 13 -19.18 29.37 -3.63
N ILE A 14 -19.78 29.59 -2.45
CA ILE A 14 -21.22 29.45 -2.24
C ILE A 14 -21.86 30.82 -2.38
N THR A 15 -22.89 30.92 -3.22
CA THR A 15 -23.70 32.14 -3.36
C THR A 15 -25.14 31.78 -3.00
N PRO A 16 -25.69 32.27 -1.87
CA PRO A 16 -27.07 32.01 -1.52
C PRO A 16 -28.01 32.66 -2.54
N TYR A 17 -29.12 31.99 -2.83
CA TYR A 17 -30.16 32.46 -3.75
C TYR A 17 -31.52 32.11 -3.16
N ASP A 18 -32.38 33.12 -3.01
CA ASP A 18 -33.71 32.98 -2.41
C ASP A 18 -34.83 32.77 -3.44
N GLY A 19 -34.50 32.76 -4.73
CA GLY A 19 -35.48 32.69 -5.83
C GLY A 19 -35.58 33.99 -6.62
N GLU A 20 -35.11 35.11 -6.08
CA GLU A 20 -35.16 36.43 -6.72
C GLU A 20 -33.77 37.08 -6.80
N THR A 21 -33.04 37.06 -5.69
CA THR A 21 -31.75 37.76 -5.54
C THR A 21 -30.64 36.83 -5.08
N ARG A 22 -29.42 37.11 -5.56
CA ARG A 22 -28.21 36.44 -5.08
C ARG A 22 -27.62 37.27 -3.94
N GLY A 23 -27.36 36.61 -2.81
CA GLY A 23 -26.70 37.24 -1.67
C GLY A 23 -25.17 37.27 -1.78
N THR A 24 -24.51 37.67 -0.69
CA THR A 24 -23.04 37.72 -0.64
C THR A 24 -22.45 36.31 -0.64
N SER A 25 -21.46 36.08 -1.51
CA SER A 25 -20.80 34.78 -1.57
C SER A 25 -19.90 34.53 -0.35
N LYS A 26 -19.83 33.27 0.08
CA LYS A 26 -18.78 32.78 0.99
C LYS A 26 -17.84 31.84 0.25
N VAL A 27 -16.56 31.90 0.59
CA VAL A 27 -15.53 31.05 0.01
C VAL A 27 -15.00 30.11 1.08
N LEU A 28 -15.11 28.80 0.84
CA LEU A 28 -14.48 27.76 1.63
C LEU A 28 -13.21 27.32 0.92
N ARG A 29 -12.17 27.04 1.70
CA ARG A 29 -10.90 26.53 1.21
C ARG A 29 -10.50 25.31 2.02
N THR A 30 -9.99 24.29 1.35
CA THR A 30 -9.32 23.15 1.99
C THR A 30 -8.13 22.72 1.16
N GLU A 31 -7.10 22.23 1.82
CA GLU A 31 -5.90 21.69 1.16
C GLU A 31 -6.06 20.18 1.00
N ILE A 32 -5.64 19.64 -0.14
CA ILE A 32 -5.54 18.19 -0.36
C ILE A 32 -4.35 17.68 0.46
N LYS A 33 -4.64 16.79 1.41
CA LYS A 33 -3.64 16.17 2.26
C LYS A 33 -3.09 14.89 1.61
N ASN A 34 -2.02 14.37 2.21
CA ASN A 34 -1.41 13.12 1.82
C ASN A 34 -2.39 11.94 1.95
N THR A 35 -2.34 11.04 0.99
CA THR A 35 -3.11 9.80 0.94
C THR A 35 -2.16 8.65 1.25
N ALA A 36 -2.54 7.78 2.18
CA ALA A 36 -1.71 6.62 2.49
C ALA A 36 -1.59 5.66 1.29
N PRO A 37 -0.49 4.91 1.18
CA PRO A 37 -0.31 3.94 0.11
C PRO A 37 -1.31 2.79 0.20
N GLU A 38 -1.76 2.31 -0.95
CA GLU A 38 -2.67 1.17 -1.08
C GLU A 38 -1.93 -0.09 -1.50
N VAL A 39 -2.11 -1.20 -0.78
CA VAL A 39 -1.48 -2.48 -1.12
C VAL A 39 -2.31 -3.20 -2.19
N ALA A 40 -1.76 -3.29 -3.40
CA ALA A 40 -2.32 -4.05 -4.52
C ALA A 40 -1.73 -5.47 -4.51
N VAL A 41 -2.49 -6.43 -3.99
CA VAL A 41 -1.99 -7.78 -3.75
C VAL A 41 -1.87 -8.56 -5.06
N GLU A 42 -0.66 -8.66 -5.61
CA GLU A 42 -0.30 -9.68 -6.59
C GLU A 42 0.55 -10.76 -5.92
N LYS A 43 -0.06 -11.90 -5.60
CA LYS A 43 0.65 -13.05 -5.05
C LYS A 43 1.38 -13.78 -6.17
N GLY A 44 2.63 -13.40 -6.43
CA GLY A 44 3.56 -14.19 -7.22
C GLY A 44 4.42 -15.03 -6.29
N THR A 45 4.18 -16.34 -6.25
CA THR A 45 5.05 -17.28 -5.51
C THR A 45 6.09 -17.83 -6.46
N THR A 46 7.37 -17.67 -6.14
CA THR A 46 8.46 -18.31 -6.89
C THR A 46 9.28 -19.19 -5.95
N ILE A 47 9.58 -20.42 -6.41
CA ILE A 47 10.39 -21.40 -5.70
C ILE A 47 11.66 -21.61 -6.50
N GLU A 48 12.82 -21.32 -5.90
CA GLU A 48 14.13 -21.61 -6.48
C GLU A 48 14.95 -22.42 -5.49
N GLY A 49 15.13 -23.71 -5.78
CA GLY A 49 15.76 -24.65 -4.87
C GLY A 49 15.02 -24.74 -3.53
N GLU A 50 15.63 -24.20 -2.49
CA GLU A 50 15.08 -24.17 -1.13
C GLU A 50 14.41 -22.85 -0.74
N ASN A 51 14.56 -21.81 -1.56
CA ASN A 51 14.07 -20.48 -1.24
C ASN A 51 12.70 -20.26 -1.85
N LEU A 52 11.85 -19.61 -1.07
CA LEU A 52 10.51 -19.20 -1.45
C LEU A 52 10.45 -17.67 -1.45
N SER A 53 9.90 -17.09 -2.51
CA SER A 53 9.72 -15.64 -2.59
C SER A 53 8.27 -15.24 -2.88
N TYR A 54 7.85 -14.13 -2.27
CA TYR A 54 6.55 -13.49 -2.44
C TYR A 54 6.72 -12.03 -2.75
N GLN A 55 6.05 -11.56 -3.79
CA GLN A 55 6.00 -10.13 -4.09
C GLN A 55 4.82 -9.47 -3.38
N VAL A 56 5.05 -8.41 -2.61
CA VAL A 56 4.01 -7.47 -2.21
C VAL A 56 4.12 -6.22 -3.07
N LYS A 57 3.05 -5.82 -3.74
CA LYS A 57 3.00 -4.56 -4.49
C LYS A 57 2.07 -3.59 -3.79
N ALA A 58 2.43 -2.32 -3.85
CA ALA A 58 1.63 -1.23 -3.38
C ALA A 58 1.74 -0.05 -4.35
N VAL A 59 0.75 0.83 -4.30
CA VAL A 59 0.67 2.04 -5.11
C VAL A 59 0.40 3.20 -4.18
N ASP A 60 1.09 4.30 -4.41
CA ASP A 60 0.81 5.56 -3.75
C ASP A 60 -0.09 6.42 -4.64
N PRO A 61 -1.28 6.84 -4.19
CA PRO A 61 -2.14 7.71 -4.97
C PRO A 61 -1.54 9.09 -5.27
N ASP A 62 -0.63 9.57 -4.43
CA ASP A 62 0.08 10.83 -4.60
C ASP A 62 1.38 10.69 -5.44
N GLY A 63 1.75 9.46 -5.79
CA GLY A 63 2.91 9.13 -6.62
C GLY A 63 4.24 9.09 -5.87
N ASP A 64 4.20 9.00 -4.54
CA ASP A 64 5.40 8.94 -3.71
C ASP A 64 6.13 7.60 -3.79
N PRO A 65 7.47 7.59 -3.60
CA PRO A 65 8.23 6.36 -3.51
C PRO A 65 7.87 5.58 -2.25
N LEU A 66 7.78 4.26 -2.38
CA LEU A 66 7.36 3.37 -1.29
C LEU A 66 8.53 2.63 -0.66
N LEU A 67 8.46 2.48 0.66
CA LEU A 67 9.37 1.64 1.44
C LEU A 67 8.62 0.53 2.16
N TYR A 68 9.19 -0.67 2.08
CA TYR A 68 8.65 -1.90 2.65
C TYR A 68 9.45 -2.32 3.89
N SER A 69 8.74 -2.85 4.89
CA SER A 69 9.36 -3.38 6.11
C SER A 69 8.49 -4.49 6.71
N LEU A 70 9.09 -5.36 7.50
CA LEU A 70 8.37 -6.37 8.28
C LEU A 70 8.10 -5.81 9.68
N VAL A 71 6.82 -5.75 10.05
CA VAL A 71 6.38 -5.40 11.42
C VAL A 71 6.43 -6.64 12.31
N ASP A 72 6.06 -7.78 11.75
CA ASP A 72 6.00 -9.06 12.44
C ASP A 72 6.27 -10.17 11.42
N ALA A 73 7.25 -11.02 11.70
CA ALA A 73 7.61 -12.14 10.84
C ALA A 73 8.39 -13.20 11.62
N PRO A 74 8.18 -14.49 11.30
CA PRO A 74 9.04 -15.57 11.71
C PRO A 74 10.53 -15.34 11.34
N LYS A 75 11.42 -15.96 12.10
CA LYS A 75 12.86 -15.94 11.81
C LYS A 75 13.14 -16.57 10.43
N GLY A 76 14.02 -15.94 9.66
CA GLY A 76 14.39 -16.42 8.32
C GLY A 76 13.55 -15.81 7.19
N ILE A 77 12.58 -14.95 7.53
CA ILE A 77 11.84 -14.13 6.57
C ILE A 77 12.45 -12.73 6.51
N SER A 78 12.74 -12.26 5.30
CA SER A 78 13.22 -10.91 5.02
C SER A 78 12.36 -10.24 3.95
N VAL A 79 12.36 -8.91 3.90
CA VAL A 79 11.76 -8.13 2.81
C VAL A 79 12.80 -7.20 2.21
N ASP A 80 12.84 -7.11 0.89
CA ASP A 80 13.57 -6.05 0.20
C ASP A 80 12.79 -4.74 0.36
N PRO A 81 13.42 -3.70 0.96
CA PRO A 81 12.71 -2.48 1.33
C PRO A 81 12.28 -1.62 0.13
N LYS A 82 12.79 -1.87 -1.07
CA LYS A 82 12.46 -1.09 -2.28
C LYS A 82 11.50 -1.83 -3.19
N THR A 83 11.69 -3.13 -3.32
CA THR A 83 10.89 -3.93 -4.23
C THR A 83 9.68 -4.55 -3.55
N GLY A 84 9.69 -4.77 -2.23
CA GLY A 84 8.65 -5.50 -1.53
C GLY A 84 8.71 -7.03 -1.73
N VAL A 85 9.81 -7.54 -2.30
CA VAL A 85 10.07 -8.99 -2.38
C VAL A 85 10.37 -9.53 -1.00
N ILE A 86 9.53 -10.43 -0.54
CA ILE A 86 9.71 -11.21 0.68
C ILE A 86 10.41 -12.51 0.32
N THR A 87 11.45 -12.86 1.07
CA THR A 87 12.20 -14.10 0.89
C THR A 87 12.17 -14.90 2.18
N LEU A 88 11.90 -16.20 2.04
CA LEU A 88 12.01 -17.18 3.09
C LEU A 88 13.19 -18.08 2.72
N ALA A 89 14.24 -18.02 3.54
CA ALA A 89 15.44 -18.82 3.34
C ALA A 89 15.32 -20.20 3.99
N GLY A 90 15.62 -21.25 3.23
CA GLY A 90 15.55 -22.65 3.65
C GLY A 90 14.15 -23.24 3.51
N GLN A 91 14.06 -24.51 3.09
CA GLN A 91 12.79 -25.18 2.83
C GLN A 91 11.96 -25.29 4.11
N PRO A 92 10.84 -24.56 4.22
CA PRO A 92 9.90 -24.75 5.30
C PRO A 92 8.86 -25.78 4.88
N GLN A 93 9.29 -26.89 4.27
CA GLN A 93 8.38 -27.88 3.70
C GLN A 93 7.47 -28.55 4.74
N ASP A 94 7.76 -28.38 6.03
CA ASP A 94 7.06 -29.04 7.15
C ASP A 94 6.33 -28.09 8.12
N GLN A 95 6.26 -26.77 7.85
CA GLN A 95 5.84 -25.77 8.84
C GLN A 95 4.61 -24.94 8.44
N GLY A 96 3.55 -25.56 7.93
CA GLY A 96 2.24 -24.89 7.80
C GLY A 96 2.29 -23.53 7.09
N SER A 97 1.34 -22.64 7.41
CA SER A 97 1.31 -21.28 6.88
C SER A 97 2.08 -20.31 7.77
N TYR A 98 2.75 -19.33 7.16
CA TYR A 98 3.44 -18.25 7.87
C TYR A 98 2.66 -16.96 7.83
N SER A 99 2.31 -16.45 9.01
CA SER A 99 1.76 -15.11 9.14
C SER A 99 2.88 -14.06 9.18
N VAL A 100 2.78 -13.10 8.27
CA VAL A 100 3.72 -11.98 8.10
C VAL A 100 2.92 -10.69 8.08
N LYS A 101 3.39 -9.63 8.73
CA LYS A 101 2.82 -8.28 8.62
C LYS A 101 3.81 -7.37 7.93
N VAL A 102 3.42 -6.91 6.75
CA VAL A 102 4.23 -6.03 5.92
C VAL A 102 3.71 -4.61 6.09
N LYS A 103 4.60 -3.69 6.45
CA LYS A 103 4.31 -2.25 6.45
C LYS A 103 4.85 -1.64 5.17
N VAL A 104 4.02 -0.83 4.53
CA VAL A 104 4.38 0.04 3.40
C VAL A 104 4.20 1.48 3.84
N THR A 105 5.18 2.33 3.60
CA THR A 105 5.12 3.77 3.89
C THR A 105 5.59 4.60 2.70
N ASP A 106 5.00 5.78 2.56
CA ASP A 106 5.34 6.80 1.56
C ASP A 106 6.39 7.81 2.06
N GLY A 107 6.80 7.74 3.33
CA GLY A 107 7.72 8.70 3.95
C GLY A 107 7.10 10.08 4.24
N GLN A 108 5.83 10.28 3.91
CA GLN A 108 5.07 11.53 4.00
C GLN A 108 3.97 11.46 5.08
N GLY A 109 4.06 10.44 5.94
CA GLY A 109 3.14 10.18 7.05
C GLY A 109 2.01 9.21 6.70
N GLY A 110 1.92 8.75 5.45
CA GLY A 110 1.04 7.67 5.05
C GLY A 110 1.70 6.30 5.28
N GLU A 111 0.91 5.39 5.84
CA GLU A 111 1.32 4.02 6.03
C GLU A 111 0.15 3.06 5.87
N SER A 112 0.46 1.86 5.40
CA SER A 112 -0.46 0.73 5.34
C SER A 112 0.21 -0.51 5.91
N ILE A 113 -0.53 -1.27 6.71
CA ILE A 113 -0.09 -2.57 7.24
C ILE A 113 -0.93 -3.65 6.59
N TYR A 114 -0.27 -4.58 5.93
CA TYR A 114 -0.90 -5.70 5.25
C TYR A 114 -0.55 -7.03 5.91
N PRO A 115 -1.55 -7.78 6.42
CA PRO A 115 -1.34 -9.15 6.86
C PRO A 115 -1.24 -10.09 5.65
N LEU A 116 -0.13 -10.80 5.56
CA LEU A 116 0.14 -11.79 4.53
C LEU A 116 0.25 -13.18 5.19
N ASN A 117 -0.52 -14.13 4.68
CA ASN A 117 -0.29 -15.55 4.97
C ASN A 117 0.43 -16.18 3.79
N ILE A 118 1.60 -16.74 4.07
CA ILE A 118 2.48 -17.40 3.13
C ILE A 118 2.29 -18.91 3.30
N ASP A 119 1.70 -19.54 2.29
CA ASP A 119 1.49 -20.99 2.26
C ASP A 119 2.57 -21.61 1.34
N PRO A 120 3.56 -22.34 1.88
CA PRO A 120 4.65 -22.93 1.09
C PRO A 120 4.22 -24.12 0.19
N VAL A 121 2.95 -24.23 -0.20
CA VAL A 121 2.43 -25.39 -0.91
C VAL A 121 3.10 -25.55 -2.28
N LYS A 122 3.57 -26.77 -2.54
CA LYS A 122 4.16 -27.22 -3.81
C LYS A 122 3.22 -26.87 -4.99
N PRO A 123 3.72 -26.26 -6.09
CA PRO A 123 3.00 -26.30 -7.36
C PRO A 123 2.83 -27.77 -7.76
N THR A 124 1.60 -28.25 -7.83
CA THR A 124 1.33 -29.56 -8.41
C THR A 124 1.55 -29.44 -9.91
N ILE A 125 2.71 -29.90 -10.40
CA ILE A 125 2.90 -30.12 -11.83
C ILE A 125 1.90 -31.21 -12.22
N LYS A 126 0.95 -30.88 -13.10
CA LYS A 126 0.12 -31.86 -13.81
C LYS A 126 0.92 -32.50 -14.92
#